data_AF-V9FTI8-F1
#
_entry.id   AF-V9FTI8-F1
#
_cell.length_a   1.000
_cell.length_b   1.000
_cell.length_c   1.000
_cell.angle_alpha   90.00
_cell.angle_beta   90.00
_cell.angle_gamma   90.00
#
_symmetry.space_group_name_H-M   'P 1'
#
loop_
_entity.id
_entity.type
_entity.pdbx_description
1 polymer ?
#
loop_
_entity_poly.entity_id
_entity_poly.type
_entity_poly.pdbx_seq_one_letter_code
_entity_poly.pdbx_strand_id
1 'polypeptide(L)'
;MKGDKENADELMYSVMKKYYGDDMLEKLFARVKGSASTKRLASKLEQEMWMSHGKTEDDIFNYLKLGEKGDGIFKDPALTEQTQRKPDEFAVISALEKHFDYVDLARKLGYAEHQAKMKGDTVEIVTSLQNLQFKQWMTEKGLDPNRVGKLLIKSPRDTRNNRVLLDFYDFYRANGGQVKLHLRNM
;
A
#
# COMPACT_ATOMS: atom_id res chain seq x y z
N MET A 1 -10.85 -18.73 5.91
CA MET A 1 -10.10 -19.27 4.75
C MET A 1 -9.92 -18.14 3.73
N LYS A 2 -8.76 -17.48 3.71
CA LYS A 2 -8.46 -16.35 2.78
C LYS A 2 -7.17 -16.57 1.98
N GLY A 3 -6.47 -17.70 2.20
CA GLY A 3 -5.20 -18.05 1.52
C GLY A 3 -5.34 -18.81 0.19
N ASP A 4 -6.52 -19.33 -0.16
CA ASP A 4 -6.67 -20.16 -1.38
C ASP A 4 -6.90 -19.35 -2.66
N LYS A 5 -7.34 -18.08 -2.56
CA LYS A 5 -7.74 -17.30 -3.74
C LYS A 5 -6.58 -16.69 -4.51
N GLU A 6 -5.54 -16.26 -3.81
CA GLU A 6 -4.32 -15.71 -4.43
C GLU A 6 -3.59 -16.82 -5.20
N ASN A 7 -3.51 -18.00 -4.59
CA ASN A 7 -3.04 -19.22 -5.25
C ASN A 7 -3.94 -19.64 -6.44
N ALA A 8 -5.27 -19.44 -6.37
CA ALA A 8 -6.17 -19.84 -7.46
C ALA A 8 -6.02 -19.00 -8.73
N ASP A 9 -5.85 -17.68 -8.61
CA ASP A 9 -5.64 -16.80 -9.77
C ASP A 9 -4.27 -17.13 -10.43
N GLU A 10 -3.22 -17.31 -9.62
CA GLU A 10 -1.87 -17.72 -10.07
C GLU A 10 -1.90 -19.10 -10.76
N LEU A 11 -2.56 -20.10 -10.17
CA LEU A 11 -2.71 -21.43 -10.75
C LEU A 11 -3.47 -21.37 -12.08
N MET A 12 -4.55 -20.60 -12.16
CA MET A 12 -5.31 -20.43 -13.38
C MET A 12 -4.43 -19.82 -14.48
N TYR A 13 -3.68 -18.77 -14.17
CA TYR A 13 -2.73 -18.18 -15.12
C TYR A 13 -1.66 -19.19 -15.54
N SER A 14 -1.05 -19.93 -14.61
CA SER A 14 -0.02 -20.93 -14.90
C SER A 14 -0.51 -22.03 -15.85
N VAL A 15 -1.73 -22.53 -15.62
CA VAL A 15 -2.39 -23.49 -16.53
C VAL A 15 -2.61 -22.87 -17.90
N MET A 16 -3.18 -21.66 -17.97
CA MET A 16 -3.43 -20.97 -19.25
C MET A 16 -2.12 -20.70 -20.01
N LYS A 17 -1.06 -20.28 -19.32
CA LYS A 17 0.26 -19.99 -19.90
C LYS A 17 0.84 -21.21 -20.59
N LYS A 18 0.72 -22.38 -19.96
CA LYS A 18 1.18 -23.66 -20.52
C LYS A 18 0.55 -23.98 -21.87
N TYR A 19 -0.71 -23.62 -22.10
CA TYR A 19 -1.44 -23.95 -23.33
C TYR A 19 -1.41 -22.85 -24.39
N TYR A 20 -1.43 -21.59 -23.99
CA TYR A 20 -1.60 -20.46 -24.91
C TYR A 20 -0.34 -19.60 -25.07
N GLY A 21 0.59 -19.65 -24.11
CA GLY A 21 1.74 -18.74 -24.08
C GLY A 21 1.36 -17.30 -23.74
N ASP A 22 2.37 -16.50 -23.34
CA ASP A 22 2.16 -15.14 -22.83
C ASP A 22 1.59 -14.18 -23.89
N ASP A 23 2.12 -14.19 -25.12
CA ASP A 23 1.68 -13.30 -26.21
C ASP A 23 0.19 -13.47 -26.57
N MET A 24 -0.32 -14.70 -26.48
CA MET A 24 -1.72 -14.99 -26.77
C MET A 24 -2.63 -14.60 -25.60
N LEU A 25 -2.16 -14.84 -24.38
CA LEU A 25 -2.89 -14.48 -23.17
C LEU A 25 -3.03 -12.97 -23.01
N GLU A 26 -1.99 -12.20 -23.33
CA GLU A 26 -2.06 -10.73 -23.31
C GLU A 26 -3.19 -10.21 -24.21
N LYS A 27 -3.25 -10.69 -25.46
CA LYS A 27 -4.31 -10.34 -26.41
C LYS A 27 -5.68 -10.80 -25.94
N LEU A 28 -5.76 -11.99 -25.33
CA LEU A 28 -7.00 -12.53 -24.80
C LEU A 28 -7.52 -11.64 -23.67
N PHE A 29 -6.69 -11.34 -22.67
CA PHE A 29 -7.07 -10.53 -21.51
C PHE A 29 -7.47 -9.12 -21.94
N ALA A 30 -6.71 -8.48 -22.83
CA ALA A 30 -7.06 -7.18 -23.39
C ALA A 30 -8.45 -7.20 -24.08
N ARG A 31 -8.77 -8.26 -24.83
CA ARG A 31 -10.07 -8.41 -25.50
C ARG A 31 -11.22 -8.64 -24.51
N VAL A 32 -11.05 -9.55 -23.55
CA VAL A 32 -12.14 -9.92 -22.63
C VAL A 32 -12.39 -8.85 -21.56
N LYS A 33 -11.41 -7.97 -21.29
CA LYS A 33 -11.61 -6.78 -20.44
C LYS A 33 -12.70 -5.82 -20.92
N GLY A 34 -13.07 -5.88 -22.20
CA GLY A 34 -14.18 -5.10 -22.75
C GLY A 34 -15.56 -5.55 -22.26
N SER A 35 -15.70 -6.76 -21.71
CA SER A 35 -16.97 -7.28 -21.21
C SER A 35 -17.08 -7.16 -19.69
N ALA A 36 -18.18 -6.57 -19.21
CA ALA A 36 -18.41 -6.35 -17.78
C ALA A 36 -18.35 -7.64 -16.94
N SER A 37 -18.79 -8.79 -17.50
CA SER A 37 -18.81 -10.07 -16.79
C SER A 37 -17.42 -10.70 -16.61
N THR A 38 -16.47 -10.37 -17.49
CA THR A 38 -15.13 -11.01 -17.52
C THR A 38 -14.00 -10.06 -17.15
N LYS A 39 -14.24 -8.74 -17.16
CA LYS A 39 -13.26 -7.70 -16.84
C LYS A 39 -12.50 -7.95 -15.54
N ARG A 40 -13.19 -8.32 -14.46
CA ARG A 40 -12.55 -8.53 -13.15
C ARG A 40 -11.55 -9.70 -13.18
N LEU A 41 -11.96 -10.83 -13.75
CA LEU A 41 -11.09 -12.02 -13.85
C LEU A 41 -9.92 -11.76 -14.79
N ALA A 42 -10.17 -11.12 -15.94
CA ALA A 42 -9.14 -10.77 -16.89
C ALA A 42 -8.08 -9.82 -16.30
N SER A 43 -8.49 -8.83 -15.49
CA SER A 43 -7.54 -7.97 -14.77
C SER A 43 -6.68 -8.72 -13.77
N LYS A 44 -7.26 -9.69 -13.03
CA LYS A 44 -6.51 -10.53 -12.10
C LYS A 44 -5.47 -11.38 -12.82
N LEU A 45 -5.87 -12.08 -13.88
CA LEU A 45 -4.97 -12.96 -14.63
C LEU A 45 -3.88 -12.20 -15.39
N GLU A 46 -4.18 -11.00 -15.90
CA GLU A 46 -3.14 -10.14 -16.47
C GLU A 46 -2.15 -9.65 -15.41
N GLN A 47 -2.63 -9.39 -14.18
CA GLN A 47 -1.74 -9.07 -13.08
C GLN A 47 -0.83 -10.26 -12.70
N GLU A 48 -1.36 -11.49 -12.64
CA GLU A 48 -0.53 -12.70 -12.40
C GLU A 48 0.54 -12.87 -13.48
N MET A 49 0.17 -12.62 -14.74
CA MET A 49 1.11 -12.66 -15.86
C MET A 49 2.28 -11.71 -15.64
N TRP A 50 2.01 -10.47 -15.25
CA TRP A 50 3.06 -9.48 -15.00
C TRP A 50 3.92 -9.79 -13.79
N MET A 51 3.32 -10.28 -12.70
CA MET A 51 4.09 -10.76 -11.55
C MET A 51 5.06 -11.86 -11.98
N SER A 52 4.60 -12.80 -12.83
CA SER A 52 5.46 -13.88 -13.36
C SER A 52 6.59 -13.38 -14.28
N HIS A 53 6.46 -12.16 -14.81
CA HIS A 53 7.48 -11.49 -15.63
C HIS A 53 8.40 -10.58 -14.82
N GLY A 54 8.27 -10.59 -13.48
CA GLY A 54 9.08 -9.75 -12.60
C GLY A 54 8.75 -8.27 -12.71
N LYS A 55 7.53 -7.92 -13.14
CA LYS A 55 7.04 -6.54 -13.04
C LYS A 55 6.95 -6.16 -11.56
N THR A 56 7.33 -4.93 -11.28
CA THR A 56 7.33 -4.39 -9.93
C THR A 56 5.93 -3.95 -9.52
N GLU A 57 5.69 -3.85 -8.22
CA GLU A 57 4.44 -3.31 -7.68
C GLU A 57 4.21 -1.87 -8.13
N ASP A 58 5.27 -1.10 -8.44
CA ASP A 58 5.14 0.20 -9.10
C ASP A 58 4.52 0.08 -10.49
N ASP A 59 4.94 -0.91 -11.29
CA ASP A 59 4.40 -1.13 -12.64
C ASP A 59 2.90 -1.43 -12.56
N ILE A 60 2.52 -2.25 -11.59
CA ILE A 60 1.12 -2.62 -11.33
C ILE A 60 0.33 -1.41 -10.82
N PHE A 61 0.92 -0.62 -9.92
CA PHE A 61 0.30 0.59 -9.37
C PHE A 61 0.02 1.62 -10.47
N ASN A 62 0.99 1.83 -11.36
CA ASN A 62 0.86 2.73 -12.52
C ASN A 62 -0.16 2.19 -13.53
N TYR A 63 -0.14 0.89 -13.82
CA TYR A 63 -1.12 0.28 -14.72
C TYR A 63 -2.55 0.44 -14.22
N LEU A 64 -2.78 0.22 -12.92
CA LEU A 64 -4.09 0.39 -12.28
C LEU A 64 -4.48 1.88 -12.14
N LYS A 65 -3.61 2.78 -12.58
CA LYS A 65 -3.78 4.24 -12.53
C LYS A 65 -4.13 4.71 -11.13
N LEU A 66 -3.54 4.07 -10.12
CA LEU A 66 -3.87 4.36 -8.73
C LEU A 66 -3.38 5.76 -8.35
N GLY A 67 -2.24 6.20 -8.88
CA GLY A 67 -1.71 7.54 -8.67
C GLY A 67 -2.59 8.67 -9.23
N GLU A 68 -3.38 8.41 -10.26
CA GLU A 68 -4.29 9.41 -10.87
C GLU A 68 -5.51 9.73 -9.99
N LYS A 69 -5.78 8.91 -8.96
CA LYS A 69 -6.99 9.01 -8.12
C LYS A 69 -6.85 9.98 -6.94
N GLY A 70 -5.65 10.55 -6.75
CA GLY A 70 -5.36 11.44 -5.61
C GLY A 70 -5.75 10.79 -4.28
N ASP A 71 -6.42 11.54 -3.40
CA ASP A 71 -6.87 11.02 -2.10
C ASP A 71 -8.00 9.98 -2.20
N GLY A 72 -8.66 9.88 -3.37
CA GLY A 72 -9.67 8.85 -3.64
C GLY A 72 -9.09 7.43 -3.71
N ILE A 73 -7.77 7.31 -3.86
CA ILE A 73 -7.05 6.03 -3.93
C ILE A 73 -7.30 5.13 -2.70
N PHE A 74 -7.45 5.72 -1.51
CA PHE A 74 -7.62 4.97 -0.27
C PHE A 74 -8.97 4.26 -0.14
N LYS A 75 -9.90 4.58 -1.04
CA LYS A 75 -11.21 3.92 -1.17
C LYS A 75 -11.27 2.98 -2.37
N ASP A 76 -10.17 2.86 -3.11
CA ASP A 76 -10.15 2.08 -4.33
C ASP A 76 -10.07 0.57 -4.04
N PRO A 77 -10.98 -0.24 -4.61
CA PRO A 77 -10.96 -1.68 -4.39
C PRO A 77 -9.70 -2.34 -4.94
N ALA A 78 -9.05 -1.78 -5.96
CA ALA A 78 -7.82 -2.34 -6.49
C ALA A 78 -6.64 -2.13 -5.52
N LEU A 79 -6.58 -1.01 -4.79
CA LEU A 79 -5.60 -0.83 -3.71
C LEU A 79 -5.81 -1.88 -2.60
N THR A 80 -7.06 -2.14 -2.23
CA THR A 80 -7.42 -3.17 -1.26
C THR A 80 -6.90 -4.54 -1.69
N GLU A 81 -7.06 -4.88 -2.97
CA GLU A 81 -6.58 -6.14 -3.53
C GLU A 81 -5.05 -6.22 -3.50
N GLN A 82 -4.33 -5.15 -3.88
CA GLN A 82 -2.87 -5.10 -3.79
C GLN A 82 -2.37 -5.32 -2.36
N THR A 83 -2.97 -4.68 -1.35
CA THR A 83 -2.55 -4.85 0.06
C THR A 83 -2.77 -6.26 0.61
N GLN A 84 -3.71 -7.00 0.03
CA GLN A 84 -3.97 -8.38 0.43
C GLN A 84 -3.03 -9.35 -0.26
N ARG A 85 -2.50 -8.98 -1.43
CA ARG A 85 -1.56 -9.79 -2.17
C ARG A 85 -0.17 -9.69 -1.52
N LYS A 86 0.45 -10.82 -1.18
CA LYS A 86 1.68 -10.87 -0.34
C LYS A 86 2.97 -11.31 -1.08
N PRO A 87 3.45 -10.62 -2.12
CA PRO A 87 4.78 -10.89 -2.67
C PRO A 87 5.90 -10.20 -1.86
N ASP A 88 5.69 -8.94 -1.42
CA ASP A 88 6.58 -8.14 -0.57
C ASP A 88 5.72 -7.35 0.43
N GLU A 89 6.06 -7.39 1.73
CA GLU A 89 5.26 -6.78 2.80
C GLU A 89 5.13 -5.25 2.68
N PHE A 90 6.14 -4.56 2.13
CA PHE A 90 6.20 -3.10 2.06
C PHE A 90 6.09 -2.54 0.66
N ALA A 91 5.96 -3.38 -0.37
CA ALA A 91 5.94 -2.91 -1.76
C ALA A 91 4.79 -1.93 -2.05
N VAL A 92 3.59 -2.17 -1.50
CA VAL A 92 2.47 -1.22 -1.65
C VAL A 92 2.76 0.14 -1.02
N ILE A 93 3.41 0.16 0.15
CA ILE A 93 3.82 1.42 0.79
C ILE A 93 4.89 2.11 -0.04
N SER A 94 5.89 1.36 -0.51
CA SER A 94 6.99 1.88 -1.31
C SER A 94 6.50 2.49 -2.63
N ALA A 95 5.50 1.87 -3.27
CA ALA A 95 4.85 2.44 -4.44
C ALA A 95 4.09 3.73 -4.08
N LEU A 96 3.31 3.73 -3.00
CA LEU A 96 2.61 4.94 -2.53
C LEU A 96 3.59 6.08 -2.20
N GLU A 97 4.72 5.80 -1.56
CA GLU A 97 5.76 6.80 -1.20
C GLU A 97 6.51 7.39 -2.41
N LYS A 98 6.41 6.76 -3.60
CA LYS A 98 6.92 7.35 -4.85
C LYS A 98 5.97 8.38 -5.43
N HIS A 99 4.67 8.20 -5.20
CA HIS A 99 3.62 9.10 -5.70
C HIS A 99 3.27 10.21 -4.71
N PHE A 100 3.31 9.87 -3.43
CA PHE A 100 3.11 10.79 -2.32
C PHE A 100 4.45 10.98 -1.65
N ASP A 101 4.89 12.22 -1.44
CA ASP A 101 6.10 12.48 -0.66
C ASP A 101 6.06 11.69 0.66
N TYR A 102 7.20 11.16 1.08
CA TYR A 102 7.37 10.22 2.19
C TYR A 102 6.57 10.60 3.44
N VAL A 103 6.66 11.87 3.88
CA VAL A 103 5.92 12.35 5.06
C VAL A 103 4.50 12.79 4.72
N ASP A 104 4.21 13.17 3.48
CA ASP A 104 2.86 13.53 3.06
C ASP A 104 1.94 12.31 2.97
N LEU A 105 2.45 11.13 2.60
CA LEU A 105 1.69 9.89 2.66
C LEU A 105 1.18 9.61 4.09
N ALA A 106 2.05 9.72 5.09
CA ALA A 106 1.68 9.50 6.49
C ALA A 106 0.62 10.51 6.95
N ARG A 107 0.75 11.78 6.53
CA ARG A 107 -0.25 12.81 6.84
C ARG A 107 -1.60 12.51 6.19
N LYS A 108 -1.60 12.04 4.94
CA LYS A 108 -2.83 11.70 4.20
C LYS A 108 -3.53 10.49 4.81
N LEU A 109 -2.79 9.42 5.11
CA LEU A 109 -3.31 8.22 5.75
C LEU A 109 -3.89 8.53 7.14
N GLY A 110 -3.13 9.19 8.02
CA GLY A 110 -3.63 9.57 9.36
C GLY A 110 -4.79 10.56 9.34
N TYR A 111 -4.84 11.45 8.34
CA TYR A 111 -6.00 12.33 8.15
C TYR A 111 -7.23 11.56 7.65
N ALA A 112 -7.07 10.68 6.65
CA ALA A 112 -8.16 9.87 6.11
C ALA A 112 -8.75 8.95 7.18
N GLU A 113 -7.91 8.29 7.97
CA GLU A 113 -8.33 7.47 9.10
C GLU A 113 -9.15 8.28 10.11
N HIS A 114 -8.64 9.43 10.56
CA HIS A 114 -9.36 10.28 11.50
C HIS A 114 -10.72 10.74 10.95
N GLN A 115 -10.77 11.17 9.69
CA GLN A 115 -12.01 11.60 9.05
C GLN A 115 -13.03 10.47 8.96
N ALA A 116 -12.59 9.26 8.61
CA ALA A 116 -13.46 8.09 8.57
C ALA A 116 -13.99 7.71 9.97
N LYS A 117 -13.13 7.73 11.00
CA LYS A 117 -13.57 7.51 12.41
C LYS A 117 -14.63 8.52 12.84
N MET A 118 -14.44 9.80 12.53
CA MET A 118 -15.40 10.86 12.85
C MET A 118 -16.76 10.67 12.16
N LYS A 119 -16.78 10.02 10.99
CA LYS A 119 -18.00 9.76 10.21
C LYS A 119 -18.64 8.40 10.49
N GLY A 120 -17.96 7.53 11.26
CA GLY A 120 -18.37 6.14 11.44
C GLY A 120 -18.15 5.26 10.20
N ASP A 121 -17.29 5.69 9.27
CA ASP A 121 -16.91 4.92 8.09
C ASP A 121 -15.88 3.83 8.43
N THR A 122 -15.75 2.82 7.56
CA THR A 122 -14.72 1.77 7.68
C THR A 122 -13.31 2.35 7.53
N VAL A 123 -12.41 1.98 8.44
CA VAL A 123 -11.01 2.45 8.49
C VAL A 123 -9.96 1.36 8.23
N GLU A 124 -10.38 0.10 8.06
CA GLU A 124 -9.48 -1.07 8.05
C GLU A 124 -8.29 -0.91 7.10
N ILE A 125 -8.53 -0.44 5.87
CA ILE A 125 -7.47 -0.31 4.85
C ILE A 125 -6.51 0.82 5.20
N VAL A 126 -7.02 2.01 5.57
CA VAL A 126 -6.16 3.16 5.89
C VAL A 126 -5.34 2.92 7.16
N THR A 127 -5.93 2.29 8.19
CA THR A 127 -5.21 1.87 9.39
C THR A 127 -4.15 0.82 9.06
N SER A 128 -4.46 -0.16 8.21
CA SER A 128 -3.50 -1.19 7.79
C SER A 128 -2.32 -0.59 7.02
N LEU A 129 -2.60 0.33 6.08
CA LEU A 129 -1.56 1.05 5.34
C LEU A 129 -0.69 1.93 6.25
N GLN A 130 -1.31 2.66 7.19
CA GLN A 130 -0.57 3.48 8.16
C GLN A 130 0.35 2.62 9.03
N ASN A 131 -0.14 1.48 9.51
CA ASN A 131 0.65 0.53 10.31
C ASN A 131 1.77 -0.12 9.49
N LEU A 132 1.52 -0.49 8.23
CA LEU A 132 2.56 -1.02 7.34
C LEU A 132 3.64 0.03 7.08
N GLN A 133 3.25 1.29 6.86
CA GLN A 133 4.21 2.38 6.70
C GLN A 133 5.05 2.56 7.96
N PHE A 134 4.43 2.60 9.14
CA PHE A 134 5.15 2.71 10.41
C PHE A 134 6.05 1.52 10.69
N LYS A 135 5.61 0.30 10.33
CA LYS A 135 6.45 -0.89 10.40
C LYS A 135 7.67 -0.72 9.51
N GLN A 136 7.50 -0.31 8.24
CA GLN A 136 8.62 -0.06 7.32
C GLN A 136 9.60 0.98 7.86
N TRP A 137 9.07 2.09 8.39
CA TRP A 137 9.86 3.16 9.01
C TRP A 137 10.71 2.63 10.16
N MET A 138 10.13 1.79 11.02
CA MET A 138 10.81 1.19 12.15
C MET A 138 11.84 0.14 11.73
N THR A 139 11.47 -0.80 10.86
CA THR A 139 12.25 -2.02 10.60
C THR A 139 13.25 -1.87 9.46
N GLU A 140 12.88 -1.22 8.37
CA GLU A 140 13.76 -1.05 7.21
C GLU A 140 14.53 0.27 7.24
N LYS A 141 13.86 1.35 7.67
CA LYS A 141 14.45 2.70 7.63
C LYS A 141 15.12 3.09 8.96
N GLY A 142 14.95 2.29 10.02
CA GLY A 142 15.55 2.54 11.33
C GLY A 142 15.16 3.90 11.92
N LEU A 143 13.93 4.35 11.67
CA LEU A 143 13.40 5.59 12.22
C LEU A 143 12.88 5.35 13.64
N ASP A 144 13.19 6.31 14.52
CA ASP A 144 12.59 6.44 15.84
C ASP A 144 11.71 7.71 15.86
N PRO A 145 10.89 7.92 16.90
CA PRO A 145 10.02 9.10 16.97
C PRO A 145 10.77 10.44 16.91
N ASN A 146 12.02 10.50 17.38
CA ASN A 146 12.83 11.73 17.29
C ASN A 146 13.23 12.03 15.85
N ARG A 147 13.62 11.00 15.08
CA ARG A 147 13.96 11.12 13.65
C ARG A 147 12.73 11.48 12.83
N VAL A 148 11.58 10.86 13.09
CA VAL A 148 10.31 11.23 12.45
C VAL A 148 9.95 12.68 12.76
N GLY A 149 10.06 13.12 14.02
CA GLY A 149 9.85 14.51 14.40
C GLY A 149 10.71 15.49 13.59
N LYS A 150 12.00 15.17 13.38
CA LYS A 150 12.89 15.98 12.53
C LYS A 150 12.45 16.03 11.06
N LEU A 151 11.92 14.95 10.52
CA LEU A 151 11.40 14.92 9.15
C LEU A 151 10.15 15.82 9.01
N LEU A 152 9.26 15.80 10.00
CA LEU A 152 8.02 16.58 10.00
C LEU A 152 8.26 18.09 10.12
N ILE A 153 9.33 18.51 10.81
CA ILE A 153 9.72 19.93 10.97
C ILE A 153 10.04 20.61 9.62
N LYS A 154 10.31 19.86 8.54
CA LYS A 154 10.46 20.43 7.20
C LYS A 154 9.19 21.15 6.71
N SER A 155 8.02 20.83 7.27
CA SER A 155 6.75 21.52 6.99
C SER A 155 6.06 21.87 8.31
N PRO A 156 6.58 22.84 9.07
CA PRO A 156 6.24 23.00 10.49
C PRO A 156 4.81 23.51 10.74
N ARG A 157 4.17 24.08 9.72
CA ARG A 157 2.79 24.61 9.80
C ARG A 157 1.73 23.56 9.49
N ASP A 158 2.11 22.36 9.08
CA ASP A 158 1.15 21.29 8.81
C ASP A 158 0.65 20.69 10.12
N THR A 159 -0.62 20.96 10.44
CA THR A 159 -1.25 20.52 11.69
C THR A 159 -1.35 19.00 11.81
N ARG A 160 -1.26 18.27 10.69
CA ARG A 160 -1.28 16.79 10.65
C ARG A 160 0.00 16.17 11.23
N ASN A 161 1.09 16.94 11.34
CA ASN A 161 2.36 16.48 11.89
C ASN A 161 2.21 15.90 13.30
N ASN A 162 1.44 16.57 14.15
CA ASN A 162 1.26 16.14 15.54
C ASN A 162 0.61 14.76 15.63
N ARG A 163 -0.38 14.50 14.76
CA ARG A 163 -1.04 13.20 14.68
C ARG A 163 -0.07 12.12 14.22
N VAL A 164 0.64 12.34 13.10
CA VAL A 164 1.61 11.38 12.57
C VAL A 164 2.67 11.01 13.63
N LEU A 165 3.19 12.02 14.36
CA LEU A 165 4.19 11.78 15.39
C LEU A 165 3.65 10.99 16.58
N LEU A 166 2.44 11.32 17.06
CA LEU A 166 1.79 10.61 18.17
C LEU A 166 1.47 9.16 17.78
N ASP A 167 0.82 8.96 16.64
CA ASP A 167 0.43 7.63 16.16
C ASP A 167 1.67 6.76 15.91
N PHE A 168 2.74 7.33 15.34
CA PHE A 168 4.00 6.60 15.18
C PHE A 168 4.68 6.30 16.52
N TYR A 169 4.63 7.22 17.49
CA TYR A 169 5.17 6.98 18.83
C TYR A 169 4.46 5.80 19.51
N ASP A 170 3.13 5.77 19.47
CA ASP A 170 2.32 4.72 20.05
C ASP A 170 2.59 3.37 19.37
N PHE A 171 2.61 3.35 18.03
CA PHE A 171 3.01 2.18 17.24
C PHE A 171 4.41 1.70 17.62
N TYR A 172 5.39 2.59 17.65
CA TYR A 172 6.79 2.27 17.93
C TYR A 172 6.95 1.63 19.31
N ARG A 173 6.28 2.17 20.33
CA ARG A 173 6.26 1.63 21.70
C ARG A 173 5.56 0.27 21.77
N ALA A 174 4.41 0.13 21.12
CA ALA A 174 3.66 -1.14 21.08
C ALA A 174 4.46 -2.27 20.40
N ASN A 175 5.37 -1.92 19.48
CA ASN A 175 6.22 -2.88 18.77
C ASN A 175 7.64 -3.01 19.38
N GLY A 176 7.80 -2.68 20.67
CA GLY A 176 9.04 -2.92 21.43
C GLY A 176 10.14 -1.87 21.25
N GLY A 177 9.86 -0.78 20.54
CA GLY A 177 10.77 0.34 20.35
C GLY A 177 11.00 1.13 21.65
N GLN A 178 12.27 1.45 21.92
CA GLN A 178 12.66 2.27 23.07
C GLN A 178 13.03 3.68 22.62
N VAL A 179 12.26 4.67 23.07
CA VAL A 179 12.58 6.07 22.81
C VAL A 179 13.66 6.49 23.79
N LYS A 180 14.89 6.65 23.30
CA LYS A 180 15.98 7.24 24.08
C LYS A 180 15.70 8.72 24.25
N LEU A 181 15.12 9.09 25.39
CA LEU A 181 15.10 10.48 25.85
C LEU A 181 16.56 10.90 26.06
N HIS A 182 17.08 11.74 25.17
CA HIS A 182 18.28 12.48 25.50
C HIS A 182 17.83 13.54 26.50
N LEU A 183 17.87 13.19 27.79
CA LEU A 183 17.91 14.18 28.85
C LEU A 183 19.16 15.02 28.55
N ARG A 184 18.96 16.19 27.93
CA ARG A 184 19.97 17.23 27.97
C ARG A 184 20.10 17.56 29.45
N ASN A 185 21.20 17.11 30.07
CA ASN A 185 21.64 17.63 31.34
C ASN A 185 21.70 19.15 31.18
N MET A 186 20.79 19.86 31.85
CA MET A 186 20.86 21.29 32.08
C MET A 186 21.84 21.57 33.21
#